data_AF-A0A956H672-F1
#
_entry.id   AF-A0A956H672-F1
#
_cell.length_a   1.000
_cell.length_b   1.000
_cell.length_c   1.000
_cell.angle_alpha   90.00
_cell.angle_beta   90.00
_cell.angle_gamma   90.00
#
_symmetry.space_group_name_H-M   'P 1'
#
loop_
_entity.id
_entity.type
_entity.pdbx_description
1 polymer ?
#
loop_
_entity_poly.entity_id
_entity_poly.type
_entity_poly.pdbx_seq_one_letter_code
_entity_poly.pdbx_strand_id
1 'polypeptide(L)'
;MQSKSQAVGSATPAQLARAVSDLLEGRGAPGREGRHEAALATVIRRAGSAPQVVGARMLLYADGSTLGTVGGGAIEHQVLEACRQTLRTGRPQTVEAHLVRDLGMCCGGAMEVFVEYLQAEARLIIIGGGHVSQALAPLARSLGFRVLVIDDREE
;
A
#
# COMPACT_ATOMS: atom_id res chain seq x y z
N MET A 1 -18.71 4.63 19.76
CA MET A 1 -17.51 3.77 19.68
C MET A 1 -16.48 4.46 18.79
N GLN A 2 -15.60 5.25 19.38
CA GLN A 2 -14.56 5.99 18.66
C GLN A 2 -13.34 5.07 18.50
N SER A 3 -13.07 4.60 17.29
CA SER A 3 -11.81 3.92 16.98
C SER A 3 -10.69 4.96 16.96
N LYS A 4 -9.74 4.82 17.87
CA LYS A 4 -8.53 5.64 17.94
C LYS A 4 -7.73 5.51 16.63
N SER A 5 -7.88 6.49 15.74
CA SER A 5 -6.96 6.74 14.64
C SER A 5 -5.64 7.24 15.23
N GLN A 6 -4.74 6.34 15.59
CA GLN A 6 -3.38 6.72 15.95
C GLN A 6 -2.63 7.12 14.67
N ALA A 7 -2.58 8.41 14.41
CA ALA A 7 -1.67 8.98 13.43
C ALA A 7 -0.22 8.75 13.91
N VAL A 8 0.48 7.81 13.27
CA VAL A 8 1.94 7.71 13.41
C VAL A 8 2.54 8.91 12.66
N GLY A 9 3.42 9.67 13.32
CA GLY A 9 4.05 10.88 12.77
C GLY A 9 4.78 10.68 11.43
N SER A 10 5.28 11.77 10.86
CA SER A 10 5.95 11.80 9.55
C SER A 10 6.99 10.68 9.41
N ALA A 11 6.65 9.63 8.66
CA ALA A 11 7.57 8.55 8.36
C ALA A 11 8.67 9.06 7.41
N THR A 12 9.92 8.67 7.67
CA THR A 12 11.01 8.92 6.73
C THR A 12 10.79 8.14 5.43
N PRO A 13 11.35 8.61 4.29
CA PRO A 13 11.30 7.85 3.03
C PRO A 13 11.84 6.42 3.18
N ALA A 14 12.88 6.21 4.00
CA ALA A 14 13.46 4.90 4.25
C ALA A 14 12.52 3.96 5.04
N GLN A 15 11.80 4.47 6.04
CA GLN A 15 10.80 3.69 6.77
C GLN A 15 9.65 3.26 5.87
N LEU A 16 9.18 4.16 5.02
CA LEU A 16 8.09 3.86 4.08
C LEU A 16 8.53 2.87 3.00
N ALA A 17 9.74 3.02 2.46
CA ALA A 17 10.31 2.07 1.51
C ALA A 17 10.45 0.67 2.11
N ARG A 18 10.93 0.57 3.35
CA ARG A 18 11.02 -0.70 4.08
C ARG A 18 9.65 -1.34 4.28
N ALA A 19 8.67 -0.54 4.74
CA ALA A 19 7.30 -1.01 4.93
C ALA A 19 6.67 -1.56 3.64
N VAL A 20 6.88 -0.88 2.51
CA VAL A 20 6.41 -1.37 1.20
C VAL A 20 7.12 -2.67 0.82
N SER A 21 8.45 -2.76 0.98
CA SER A 21 9.21 -3.98 0.70
C SER A 21 8.71 -5.16 1.54
N ASP A 22 8.55 -4.95 2.86
CA ASP A 22 8.05 -5.97 3.78
C ASP A 22 6.65 -6.45 3.38
N LEU A 23 5.76 -5.51 3.02
CA LEU A 23 4.42 -5.82 2.55
C LEU A 23 4.43 -6.68 1.27
N LEU A 24 5.22 -6.30 0.26
CA LEU A 24 5.31 -7.04 -0.99
C LEU A 24 5.90 -8.44 -0.81
N GLU A 25 6.87 -8.59 0.10
CA GLU A 25 7.48 -9.88 0.44
C GLU A 25 6.58 -10.77 1.33
N GLY A 26 5.42 -10.26 1.76
CA GLY A 26 4.54 -10.94 2.71
C GLY A 26 5.14 -11.08 4.11
N ARG A 27 6.10 -10.21 4.46
CA ARG A 27 6.61 -10.07 5.82
C ARG A 27 5.66 -9.11 6.54
N GLY A 28 4.80 -9.66 7.40
CA GLY A 28 3.96 -8.80 8.25
C GLY A 28 4.84 -7.89 9.11
N ALA A 29 4.44 -6.63 9.29
CA ALA A 29 5.01 -5.83 10.36
C ALA A 29 4.81 -6.58 11.69
N PRO A 30 5.78 -6.55 12.62
CA PRO A 30 5.70 -7.32 13.86
C PRO A 30 4.36 -7.05 14.57
N GLY A 31 3.59 -8.11 14.84
CA GLY A 31 2.28 -8.03 15.49
C GLY A 31 1.05 -7.90 14.57
N ARG A 32 1.21 -8.04 13.23
CA ARG A 32 0.09 -8.06 12.27
C ARG A 32 -0.22 -9.46 11.76
N GLU A 33 -1.24 -10.10 12.34
CA GLU A 33 -1.89 -11.28 11.75
C GLU A 33 -3.01 -10.79 10.81
N GLY A 34 -2.86 -10.99 9.49
CA GLY A 34 -3.88 -10.54 8.54
C GLY A 34 -3.40 -10.47 7.09
N ARG A 35 -4.31 -10.03 6.20
CA ARG A 35 -4.04 -9.81 4.77
C ARG A 35 -2.91 -8.78 4.60
N HIS A 36 -1.88 -9.15 3.84
CA HIS A 36 -0.76 -8.28 3.46
C HIS A 36 -1.17 -7.35 2.32
N GLU A 37 -2.17 -6.52 2.58
CA GLU A 37 -2.76 -5.59 1.61
C GLU A 37 -2.67 -4.16 2.18
N ALA A 38 -2.31 -3.21 1.33
CA ALA A 38 -2.26 -1.79 1.66
C ALA A 38 -2.63 -0.95 0.43
N ALA A 39 -3.03 0.30 0.66
CA ALA A 39 -3.09 1.31 -0.38
C ALA A 39 -1.94 2.31 -0.17
N LEU A 40 -1.18 2.59 -1.23
CA LEU A 40 -0.13 3.61 -1.23
C LEU A 40 -0.63 4.86 -1.96
N ALA A 41 -0.70 5.96 -1.23
CA ALA A 41 -0.96 7.27 -1.78
C ALA A 41 0.36 8.00 -2.02
N THR A 42 0.56 8.55 -3.22
CA THR A 42 1.72 9.35 -3.60
C THR A 42 1.29 10.68 -4.19
N VAL A 43 1.81 11.79 -3.67
CA VAL A 43 1.63 13.11 -4.28
C VAL A 43 2.39 13.14 -5.60
N ILE A 44 1.67 13.14 -6.72
CA ILE A 44 2.25 13.12 -8.08
C ILE A 44 2.32 14.51 -8.70
N ARG A 45 1.45 15.43 -8.29
CA ARG A 45 1.47 16.82 -8.74
C ARG A 45 1.08 17.79 -7.62
N ARG A 46 1.66 18.98 -7.69
CA ARG A 46 1.33 20.12 -6.84
C ARG A 46 1.34 21.42 -7.66
N ALA A 47 0.44 22.32 -7.34
CA ALA A 47 0.49 23.72 -7.75
C ALA A 47 0.26 24.64 -6.54
N GLY A 48 0.96 25.78 -6.49
CA GLY A 48 0.84 26.77 -5.41
C GLY A 48 1.30 26.27 -4.04
N SER A 49 0.65 26.77 -3.00
CA SER A 49 0.99 26.56 -1.58
C SER A 49 0.35 25.30 -1.00
N ALA A 50 0.41 24.17 -1.69
CA ALA A 50 -0.09 22.90 -1.15
C ALA A 50 0.73 22.40 0.07
N PRO A 51 0.15 21.57 0.96
CA PRO A 51 0.76 21.23 2.25
C PRO A 51 1.96 20.27 2.17
N GLN A 52 2.16 19.57 1.04
CA GLN A 52 3.24 18.60 0.86
C GLN A 52 4.00 18.76 -0.45
N VAL A 53 5.14 18.07 -0.58
CA VAL A 53 5.95 18.02 -1.79
C VAL A 53 5.56 16.86 -2.69
N VAL A 54 5.86 16.97 -3.99
CA VAL A 54 5.77 15.83 -4.91
C VAL A 54 6.68 14.71 -4.39
N GLY A 55 6.18 13.48 -4.41
CA GLY A 55 6.84 12.31 -3.84
C GLY A 55 6.55 12.05 -2.36
N ALA A 56 5.82 12.93 -1.67
CA ALA A 56 5.28 12.62 -0.35
C ALA A 56 4.32 11.41 -0.45
N ARG A 57 4.44 10.50 0.51
CA ARG A 57 3.75 9.20 0.49
C ARG A 57 3.05 8.91 1.81
N MET A 58 1.92 8.22 1.70
CA MET A 58 1.17 7.68 2.82
C MET A 58 0.70 6.27 2.49
N LEU A 59 0.98 5.33 3.38
CA LEU A 59 0.51 3.95 3.29
C LEU A 59 -0.68 3.77 4.24
N LEU A 60 -1.78 3.19 3.76
CA LEU A 60 -2.91 2.75 4.56
C LEU A 60 -2.98 1.23 4.52
N TYR A 61 -2.84 0.58 5.67
CA TYR A 61 -2.98 -0.87 5.78
C TYR A 61 -4.45 -1.29 5.91
N ALA A 62 -4.74 -2.55 5.60
CA ALA A 62 -6.08 -3.13 5.77
C ALA A 62 -6.62 -3.07 7.21
N ASP A 63 -5.75 -3.03 8.23
CA ASP A 63 -6.13 -2.86 9.64
C ASP A 63 -6.50 -1.41 10.01
N GLY A 64 -6.44 -0.49 9.04
CA GLY A 64 -6.77 0.92 9.20
C GLY A 64 -5.63 1.79 9.73
N SER A 65 -4.47 1.21 10.05
CA SER A 65 -3.30 1.98 10.45
C SER A 65 -2.63 2.67 9.26
N THR A 66 -1.92 3.75 9.54
CA THR A 66 -1.25 4.55 8.51
C THR A 66 0.24 4.74 8.80
N LEU A 67 1.02 4.90 7.74
CA LEU A 67 2.44 5.27 7.80
C LEU A 67 2.73 6.38 6.78
N GLY A 68 3.28 7.51 7.23
CA GLY A 68 3.49 8.68 6.36
C GLY A 68 2.25 9.57 6.26
N THR A 69 2.33 10.61 5.42
CA THR A 69 1.30 11.64 5.28
C THR A 69 1.38 12.30 3.90
N VAL A 70 0.24 12.74 3.38
CA VAL A 70 0.14 13.56 2.15
C VAL A 70 -0.13 15.03 2.44
N GLY A 71 -0.07 15.46 3.70
CA GLY A 71 -0.12 16.87 4.11
C GLY A 71 -1.22 17.25 5.09
N GLY A 72 -1.96 16.28 5.63
CA GLY A 72 -2.97 16.52 6.67
C GLY A 72 -4.24 17.22 6.18
N GLY A 73 -5.14 17.54 7.13
CA GLY A 73 -6.35 18.31 6.88
C GLY A 73 -7.38 17.59 6.00
N ALA A 74 -8.18 18.39 5.28
CA ALA A 74 -9.31 17.88 4.49
C ALA A 74 -8.86 17.06 3.27
N ILE A 75 -7.72 17.40 2.67
CA ILE A 75 -7.14 16.62 1.55
C ILE A 75 -6.70 15.22 2.01
N GLU A 76 -6.07 15.11 3.18
CA GLU A 76 -5.66 13.80 3.71
C GLU A 76 -6.87 12.92 4.02
N HIS A 77 -7.96 13.50 4.53
CA HIS A 77 -9.21 12.76 4.73
C HIS A 77 -9.78 12.21 3.41
N GLN A 78 -9.82 13.03 2.35
CA GLN A 78 -10.26 12.56 1.03
C GLN A 78 -9.36 11.46 0.46
N VAL A 79 -8.04 11.59 0.62
CA VAL A 79 -7.08 10.58 0.19
C VAL A 79 -7.26 9.29 1.00
N LEU A 80 -7.54 9.35 2.30
CA LEU A 80 -7.83 8.18 3.11
C LEU A 80 -9.09 7.45 2.65
N GLU A 81 -10.15 8.17 2.27
CA GLU A 81 -11.35 7.56 1.68
C GLU A 81 -11.04 6.89 0.33
N ALA A 82 -10.25 7.53 -0.51
CA ALA A 82 -9.78 6.93 -1.76
C ALA A 82 -8.94 5.67 -1.50
N CYS A 83 -8.04 5.69 -0.51
CA CYS A 83 -7.27 4.51 -0.09
C CYS A 83 -8.18 3.36 0.37
N ARG A 84 -9.21 3.64 1.19
CA ARG A 84 -10.21 2.63 1.61
C ARG A 84 -10.95 2.05 0.41
N GLN A 85 -11.30 2.89 -0.56
CA GLN A 85 -11.95 2.45 -1.79
C GLN A 85 -11.04 1.59 -2.67
N THR A 86 -9.77 1.97 -2.79
CA THR A 86 -8.76 1.19 -3.52
C THR A 86 -8.52 -0.16 -2.86
N LEU A 87 -8.42 -0.23 -1.52
CA LEU A 87 -8.35 -1.48 -0.77
C LEU A 87 -9.55 -2.39 -1.02
N ARG A 88 -10.75 -1.82 -1.10
CA ARG A 88 -11.99 -2.59 -1.31
C ARG A 88 -12.14 -3.10 -2.74
N THR A 89 -11.67 -2.34 -3.73
CA THR A 89 -11.91 -2.62 -5.16
C THR A 89 -10.72 -3.21 -5.89
N GLY A 90 -9.51 -3.11 -5.33
CA GLY A 90 -8.25 -3.45 -5.99
C GLY A 90 -7.92 -2.53 -7.17
N ARG A 91 -8.66 -1.43 -7.39
CA ARG A 91 -8.48 -0.55 -8.55
C ARG A 91 -7.72 0.72 -8.14
N PRO A 92 -6.62 1.07 -8.84
CA PRO A 92 -5.93 2.32 -8.59
C PRO A 92 -6.78 3.51 -9.06
N GLN A 93 -6.56 4.68 -8.45
CA GLN A 93 -7.27 5.91 -8.79
C GLN A 93 -6.44 7.15 -8.48
N THR A 94 -6.82 8.29 -9.07
CA THR A 94 -6.20 9.59 -8.78
C THR A 94 -7.21 10.49 -8.08
N VAL A 95 -6.77 11.16 -7.01
CA VAL A 95 -7.52 12.20 -6.31
C VAL A 95 -6.93 13.55 -6.73
N GLU A 96 -7.76 14.39 -7.33
CA GLU A 96 -7.41 15.76 -7.71
C GLU A 96 -8.22 16.73 -6.85
N ALA A 97 -7.55 17.72 -6.24
CA ALA A 97 -8.25 18.68 -5.39
C ALA A 97 -7.62 20.08 -5.47
N HIS A 98 -8.48 21.09 -5.56
CA HIS A 98 -8.15 22.49 -5.35
C HIS A 98 -8.40 22.84 -3.87
N LEU A 99 -7.33 23.11 -3.14
CA LEU A 99 -7.34 23.12 -1.66
C LEU A 99 -8.23 24.21 -1.06
N VAL A 100 -8.37 25.36 -1.73
CA VAL A 100 -9.28 26.42 -1.28
C VAL A 100 -10.70 26.20 -1.77
N ARG A 101 -10.88 25.90 -3.07
CA ARG A 101 -12.21 25.85 -3.70
C ARG A 101 -13.00 24.61 -3.30
N ASP A 102 -12.33 23.46 -3.27
CA ASP A 102 -12.98 22.17 -3.07
C ASP A 102 -12.97 21.74 -1.60
N LEU A 103 -12.02 22.27 -0.82
CA LEU A 103 -11.73 21.82 0.54
C LEU A 103 -11.77 22.92 1.60
N GLY A 104 -11.93 24.19 1.21
CA GLY A 104 -12.00 25.31 2.15
C GLY A 104 -10.74 25.51 2.99
N MET A 105 -9.59 25.00 2.56
CA MET A 105 -8.31 25.14 3.28
C MET A 105 -7.70 26.51 3.03
N CYS A 106 -7.01 27.08 4.03
CA CYS A 106 -6.36 28.39 3.92
C CYS A 106 -5.19 28.42 2.91
N CYS A 107 -4.61 27.24 2.62
CA CYS A 107 -3.45 27.09 1.75
C CYS A 107 -3.90 27.08 0.28
N GLY A 108 -3.74 28.20 -0.44
CA GLY A 108 -4.02 28.31 -1.87
C GLY A 108 -3.18 27.36 -2.72
N GLY A 109 -3.79 26.37 -3.37
CA GLY A 109 -3.07 25.45 -4.25
C GLY A 109 -3.94 24.32 -4.80
N ALA A 110 -3.34 23.48 -5.62
CA ALA A 110 -3.93 22.24 -6.12
C ALA A 110 -2.97 21.07 -5.90
N MET A 111 -3.51 19.88 -5.71
CA MET A 111 -2.73 18.66 -5.52
C MET A 111 -3.38 17.49 -6.24
N GLU A 112 -2.54 16.61 -6.80
CA GLU A 112 -2.95 15.35 -7.39
C GLU A 112 -2.22 14.22 -6.66
N VAL A 113 -3.00 13.25 -6.19
CA VAL A 113 -2.51 12.12 -5.41
C VAL A 113 -2.93 10.83 -6.10
N PHE A 114 -1.95 10.04 -6.52
CA PHE A 114 -2.19 8.72 -7.06
C PHE A 114 -2.28 7.70 -5.94
N VAL A 115 -3.32 6.87 -5.95
CA VAL A 115 -3.58 5.84 -4.96
C VAL A 115 -3.53 4.47 -5.64
N GLU A 116 -2.54 3.67 -5.30
CA GLU A 116 -2.35 2.32 -5.84
C GLU A 116 -2.64 1.24 -4.79
N TYR A 117 -3.11 0.09 -5.27
CA TYR A 117 -3.34 -1.10 -4.45
C TYR A 117 -2.07 -1.94 -4.39
N LEU A 118 -1.60 -2.24 -3.18
CA LEU A 118 -0.45 -3.10 -2.94
C LEU A 118 -0.91 -4.38 -2.24
N GLN A 119 -0.46 -5.52 -2.74
CA GLN A 119 -0.67 -6.83 -2.12
C GLN A 119 0.63 -7.64 -2.19
N ALA A 120 0.86 -8.49 -1.19
CA ALA A 120 1.97 -9.44 -1.23
C ALA A 120 1.87 -10.36 -2.44
N GLU A 121 3.03 -10.83 -2.92
CA GLU A 121 3.08 -11.88 -3.94
C GLU A 121 2.34 -13.13 -3.46
N ALA A 122 1.50 -13.69 -4.33
CA ALA A 122 0.80 -14.93 -4.04
C ALA A 122 1.83 -16.07 -3.87
N ARG A 123 1.82 -16.71 -2.70
CA ARG A 123 2.72 -17.83 -2.40
C ARG A 123 2.04 -19.15 -2.74
N LEU A 124 2.69 -19.96 -3.56
CA LEU A 124 2.28 -21.34 -3.81
C LEU A 124 3.24 -22.29 -3.08
N ILE A 125 2.72 -23.03 -2.11
CA ILE A 125 3.47 -24.07 -1.41
C ILE A 125 3.08 -25.41 -2.02
N ILE A 126 4.05 -26.10 -2.62
CA ILE A 126 3.88 -27.43 -3.21
C ILE A 126 4.56 -28.44 -2.28
N ILE A 127 3.79 -29.41 -1.79
CA ILE A 127 4.29 -30.48 -0.93
C ILE A 127 4.46 -31.74 -1.79
N GLY A 128 5.69 -32.24 -1.87
CA GLY A 128 6.17 -33.24 -2.82
C GLY A 128 6.84 -32.61 -4.04
N GLY A 129 8.02 -33.10 -4.41
CA GLY A 129 8.91 -32.68 -5.49
C GLY A 129 8.92 -33.64 -6.69
N GLY A 130 7.92 -34.51 -6.79
CA GLY A 130 7.75 -35.45 -7.91
C GLY A 130 7.44 -34.78 -9.26
N HIS A 131 7.25 -35.60 -10.29
CA HIS A 131 7.06 -35.15 -11.69
C HIS A 131 6.00 -34.05 -11.88
N VAL A 132 4.88 -34.12 -11.16
CA VAL A 132 3.82 -33.11 -11.24
C VAL A 132 4.32 -31.76 -10.75
N SER A 133 5.05 -31.72 -9.63
CA SER A 133 5.60 -30.50 -9.04
C SER A 133 6.69 -29.89 -9.90
N GLN A 134 7.52 -30.72 -10.54
CA GLN A 134 8.55 -30.28 -11.48
C GLN A 134 7.95 -29.60 -12.71
N ALA A 135 6.78 -30.04 -13.18
CA ALA A 135 6.04 -29.39 -14.26
C ALA A 135 5.24 -28.16 -13.80
N LEU A 136 4.63 -28.22 -12.61
CA LEU A 136 3.78 -27.15 -12.08
C LEU A 136 4.58 -25.93 -11.62
N ALA A 137 5.71 -26.13 -10.96
CA ALA A 137 6.47 -25.04 -10.35
C ALA A 137 6.94 -23.98 -11.36
N PRO A 138 7.48 -24.32 -12.54
CA PRO A 138 7.84 -23.33 -13.57
C PRO A 138 6.64 -22.56 -14.11
N LEU A 139 5.50 -23.24 -14.32
CA LEU A 139 4.26 -22.61 -14.77
C LEU A 139 3.70 -21.64 -13.71
N ALA A 140 3.72 -22.04 -12.44
CA ALA A 140 3.28 -21.17 -11.36
C ALA A 140 4.20 -19.94 -11.22
N ARG A 141 5.52 -20.10 -11.38
CA ARG A 141 6.46 -18.96 -11.39
C ARG A 141 6.18 -18.00 -12.55
N SER A 142 5.89 -18.51 -13.75
CA SER A 142 5.59 -17.64 -14.90
C SER A 142 4.27 -16.87 -14.73
N LEU A 143 3.35 -17.38 -13.91
CA LEU A 143 2.12 -16.70 -13.51
C LEU A 143 2.32 -15.70 -12.34
N GLY A 144 3.56 -15.51 -11.86
CA GLY A 144 3.89 -14.55 -10.81
C GLY A 144 3.73 -15.08 -9.38
N PHE A 145 3.61 -16.41 -9.19
CA PHE A 145 3.63 -16.97 -7.85
C PHE A 145 5.05 -17.08 -7.30
N ARG A 146 5.20 -16.75 -6.03
CA ARG A 146 6.37 -17.14 -5.24
C ARG A 146 6.24 -18.60 -4.84
N VAL A 147 6.88 -19.49 -5.60
CA VAL A 147 6.77 -20.95 -5.42
C VAL A 147 7.80 -21.49 -4.44
N LEU A 148 7.32 -22.22 -3.43
CA LEU A 148 8.13 -23.03 -2.51
C LEU A 148 7.76 -24.51 -2.70
N VAL A 149 8.74 -25.35 -3.02
CA VAL A 149 8.57 -26.81 -3.07
C VAL A 149 9.21 -27.39 -1.81
N ILE A 150 8.47 -28.25 -1.12
CA ILE A 150 8.94 -28.97 0.07
C ILE A 150 8.81 -30.46 -0.23
N ASP A 151 9.92 -31.19 -0.17
CA ASP A 151 9.94 -32.66 -0.27
C ASP A 151 10.71 -33.18 0.95
N ASP A 152 10.30 -34.32 1.48
CA ASP A 152 10.97 -35.00 2.60
C ASP A 152 12.10 -35.94 2.12
N ARG A 153 12.19 -36.19 0.81
CA ARG A 153 13.30 -36.91 0.18
C ARG A 153 14.56 -36.07 0.19
N GLU A 154 15.70 -36.73 0.36
CA GLU A 154 17.01 -36.08 0.30
C GLU A 154 17.46 -35.86 -1.16
N GLU A 155 16.93 -36.63 -2.11
CA GLU A 155 17.17 -36.53 -3.56
C GLU A 155 16.00 -35.91 -4.37
#